data_AF-A0A7C2VX37-F1
#
_entry.id   AF-A0A7C2VX37-F1
#
_cell.length_a   1.000
_cell.length_b   1.000
_cell.length_c   1.000
_cell.angle_alpha   90.00
_cell.angle_beta   90.00
_cell.angle_gamma   90.00
#
_symmetry.space_group_name_H-M   'P 1'
#
loop_
_entity.id
_entity.type
_entity.pdbx_description
1 polymer ?
#
loop_
_entity_poly.entity_id
_entity_poly.type
_entity_poly.pdbx_seq_one_letter_code
_entity_poly.pdbx_strand_id
1 'polypeptide(L)' 'MDGEDIIVNRRSDRADRSKQTNIRPFLESFEFGPDSVTVRYAITGAGTVRLEEVLELLAMAPETFAGPVVRKNIRWN' A
#
# COMPACT_ATOMS: atom_id res chain seq x y z
N MET A 1 15.72 -11.38 0.04
CA MET A 1 15.74 -11.11 -1.41
C MET A 1 16.01 -9.64 -1.56
N ASP A 2 17.20 -9.29 -2.02
CA ASP A 2 17.55 -7.92 -2.39
C ASP A 2 16.71 -7.55 -3.60
N GLY A 3 15.68 -6.75 -3.38
CA GLY A 3 14.84 -6.16 -4.42
C GLY A 3 14.99 -4.65 -4.39
N GLU A 4 14.71 -4.00 -5.51
CA GLU A 4 14.77 -2.54 -5.63
C GLU A 4 13.85 -1.86 -4.59
N ASP A 5 14.32 -0.73 -4.07
CA ASP A 5 13.56 0.10 -3.14
C ASP A 5 12.32 0.66 -3.83
N ILE A 6 11.18 0.55 -3.16
CA ILE A 6 9.91 1.10 -3.64
C ILE A 6 9.56 2.29 -2.76
N ILE A 7 9.90 3.49 -3.23
CA ILE A 7 9.73 4.74 -2.47
C ILE A 7 8.39 5.38 -2.82
N VAL A 8 7.58 5.66 -1.79
CA VAL A 8 6.29 6.35 -1.92
C VAL A 8 6.18 7.53 -0.94
N ASN A 9 5.27 8.46 -1.21
CA ASN A 9 5.07 9.63 -0.37
C ASN A 9 4.01 9.36 0.71
N ARG A 10 4.46 8.97 1.91
CA ARG A 10 3.58 8.79 3.06
C ARG A 10 3.11 10.15 3.57
N ARG A 11 1.83 10.47 3.39
CA ARG A 11 1.19 11.65 3.99
C ARG A 11 0.91 11.39 5.48
N SER A 12 1.27 12.34 6.34
CA SER A 12 0.80 12.36 7.72
C SER A 12 -0.49 13.17 7.85
N ASP A 13 -1.24 12.89 8.90
CA ASP A 13 -2.44 13.62 9.34
C ASP A 13 -2.14 15.09 9.72
N ARG A 14 -0.89 15.40 10.06
CA ARG A 14 -0.41 16.78 10.15
C ARG A 14 -0.15 17.32 8.75
N ALA A 15 -0.98 18.27 8.36
CA ALA A 15 -1.19 18.87 7.03
C ALA A 15 0.05 19.29 6.20
N ASP A 16 1.27 19.16 6.71
CA ASP A 16 2.48 19.67 6.06
C ASP A 16 3.71 18.74 6.19
N ARG A 17 3.50 17.45 6.49
CA ARG A 17 4.59 16.47 6.50
C ARG A 17 4.22 15.27 5.66
N SER A 18 4.72 15.25 4.43
CA SER A 18 4.94 14.02 3.67
C SER A 18 6.35 13.51 3.96
N LYS A 19 6.51 12.19 4.07
CA LYS A 19 7.82 11.55 4.18
C LYS A 19 7.94 10.46 3.13
N GLN A 20 9.06 10.42 2.43
CA GLN A 20 9.42 9.29 1.59
C GLN A 20 9.64 8.04 2.44
N THR A 21 8.92 6.97 2.10
CA THR A 21 8.98 5.69 2.80
C THR A 21 9.24 4.58 1.79
N ASN A 22 10.21 3.72 2.10
CA ASN A 22 10.40 2.48 1.36
C ASN A 22 9.36 1.45 1.81
N ILE A 23 8.48 1.01 0.91
CA ILE A 23 7.46 0.00 1.19
C ILE A 23 7.85 -1.41 0.76
N ARG A 24 8.97 -1.56 0.04
CA ARG A 24 9.47 -2.87 -0.41
C ARG A 24 9.56 -3.92 0.70
N PRO A 25 9.99 -3.60 1.94
CA PRO A 25 10.13 -4.59 3.00
C PRO A 25 8.79 -5.20 3.47
N PHE A 26 7.68 -4.53 3.19
CA PHE A 26 6.36 -4.98 3.63
C PHE A 26 5.62 -5.78 2.54
N LEU A 27 6.03 -5.70 1.28
CA LEU A 27 5.34 -6.32 0.16
C LEU A 27 5.73 -7.79 -0.02
N GLU A 28 4.74 -8.67 -0.05
CA GLU A 28 4.93 -10.11 -0.22
C GLU A 28 4.68 -10.55 -1.67
N SER A 29 3.53 -10.17 -2.26
CA SER A 29 3.18 -10.54 -3.63
C SER A 29 2.19 -9.58 -4.28
N PHE A 30 2.19 -9.60 -5.61
CA PHE A 30 1.18 -8.98 -6.48
C PHE A 30 0.60 -10.06 -7.39
N GLU A 31 -0.72 -10.19 -7.37
CA GLU A 31 -1.46 -11.10 -8.24
C GLU A 31 -2.42 -10.28 -9.08
N PHE A 32 -2.23 -10.31 -10.40
CA PHE A 32 -3.09 -9.64 -11.36
C PHE A 32 -4.11 -10.64 -11.90
N GLY A 33 -5.38 -10.40 -11.61
CA GLY A 33 -6.51 -11.10 -12.22
C GLY A 33 -7.07 -10.30 -13.40
N PRO A 34 -8.09 -10.84 -14.09
CA PRO A 34 -8.72 -10.18 -15.25
C PRO A 34 -9.24 -8.77 -14.94
N ASP A 35 -9.89 -8.59 -13.79
CA ASP A 35 -10.52 -7.32 -13.38
C ASP A 35 -10.13 -6.91 -11.96
N SER A 36 -9.03 -7.45 -11.42
CA SER A 36 -8.62 -7.17 -10.05
C SER A 36 -7.12 -7.28 -9.86
N VAL A 37 -6.62 -6.58 -8.85
CA VAL A 37 -5.26 -6.75 -8.35
C VAL A 37 -5.32 -7.10 -6.87
N THR A 38 -4.65 -8.18 -6.49
CA THR A 38 -4.49 -8.59 -5.10
C THR A 38 -3.07 -8.28 -4.67
N VAL A 39 -2.94 -7.44 -3.65
CA VAL A 39 -1.65 -7.07 -3.06
C VAL A 39 -1.56 -7.67 -1.68
N ARG A 40 -0.59 -8.54 -1.47
CA ARG A 40 -0.30 -9.15 -0.16
C ARG A 40 0.87 -8.43 0.49
N TYR A 41 0.70 -8.07 1.75
CA TYR A 41 1.73 -7.39 2.54
C TYR A 41 1.73 -7.84 4.00
N ALA A 42 2.88 -7.72 4.64
CA ALA A 42 3.10 -8.05 6.03
C ALA A 42 3.01 -6.82 6.93
N ILE A 43 2.45 -7.00 8.12
CA ILE A 43 2.67 -6.09 9.24
C ILE A 43 3.95 -6.54 9.94
N THR A 44 4.92 -5.63 10.07
CA THR A 44 6.22 -5.88 10.71
C THR A 44 6.38 -5.00 11.94
N GLY A 45 7.41 -5.26 12.74
CA GLY A 45 7.78 -4.37 13.87
C GLY A 45 8.14 -2.94 13.44
N ALA A 46 8.53 -2.73 12.18
CA ALA A 46 8.81 -1.41 11.61
C ALA A 46 7.54 -0.71 11.06
N GLY A 47 6.40 -1.39 11.05
CA GLY A 47 5.12 -0.88 10.54
C GLY A 47 4.54 -1.73 9.40
N THR A 48 3.72 -1.09 8.58
CA THR A 48 2.96 -1.70 7.48
C THR A 48 2.84 -0.74 6.30
N VAL A 49 2.35 -1.24 5.16
CA VAL A 49 1.89 -0.44 4.02
C VAL A 49 0.49 0.12 4.28
N ARG A 50 0.24 1.36 3.87
CA ARG A 50 -1.09 1.98 3.86
C ARG A 50 -1.78 1.79 2.52
N LEU A 51 -3.10 1.89 2.48
CA LEU A 51 -3.82 1.68 1.22
C LEU A 51 -3.40 2.71 0.17
N GLU A 52 -3.26 3.96 0.58
CA GLU A 52 -2.91 5.08 -0.31
C GLU A 52 -1.53 4.89 -0.95
N GLU A 53 -0.62 4.22 -0.24
CA GLU A 53 0.73 3.87 -0.73
C GLU A 53 0.68 2.77 -1.79
N VAL A 54 -0.21 1.80 -1.63
CA VAL A 54 -0.47 0.77 -2.64
C VAL A 54 -1.10 1.40 -3.88
N LEU A 55 -2.03 2.34 -3.69
CA LEU A 55 -2.66 3.06 -4.80
C LEU A 55 -1.66 3.93 -5.57
N GLU A 56 -0.78 4.65 -4.87
CA GLU A 56 0.32 5.41 -5.49
C GLU A 56 1.24 4.50 -6.30
N LEU A 57 1.63 3.34 -5.74
CA LEU A 57 2.45 2.35 -6.44
C LEU A 57 1.79 1.84 -7.73
N LEU A 58 0.48 1.64 -7.70
CA LEU A 58 -0.28 1.14 -8.84
C LEU A 58 -0.71 2.27 -9.80
N ALA A 59 -0.28 3.52 -9.55
CA ALA A 59 -0.71 4.71 -10.27
C ALA A 59 -2.25 4.82 -10.39
N MET A 60 -2.96 4.36 -9.36
CA MET A 60 -4.42 4.39 -9.29
C MET A 60 -4.88 5.50 -8.36
N ALA A 61 -5.91 6.21 -8.78
CA ALA A 61 -6.59 7.19 -7.95
C ALA A 61 -7.81 6.52 -7.28
N PRO A 62 -8.19 6.87 -6.03
CA PRO A 62 -9.38 6.27 -5.40
C PRO A 62 -10.66 6.33 -6.24
N GLU A 63 -10.76 7.32 -7.12
CA GLU A 63 -11.88 7.54 -8.03
C GLU A 63 -11.92 6.56 -9.21
N THR A 64 -10.83 5.82 -9.47
CA THR A 64 -10.79 4.81 -10.55
C THR A 64 -11.57 3.54 -10.21
N PHE A 65 -11.96 3.35 -8.95
CA PHE A 65 -12.70 2.17 -8.52
C PHE A 65 -14.21 2.39 -8.66
N ALA A 66 -14.92 1.38 -9.17
CA ALA A 66 -16.39 1.40 -9.29
C ALA A 66 -17.14 1.41 -7.94
N GLY A 67 -16.41 1.37 -6.82
CA GLY A 67 -16.95 1.37 -5.47
C GLY A 67 -15.87 1.62 -4.42
N PRO A 68 -16.24 1.71 -3.14
CA PRO A 68 -15.30 2.00 -2.07
C PRO A 68 -14.25 0.89 -1.92
N VAL A 69 -12.99 1.30 -1.70
CA VAL A 69 -11.92 0.37 -1.39
C VAL A 69 -12.02 -0.06 0.07
N VAL A 70 -12.18 -1.37 0.30
CA VAL A 70 -12.37 -1.93 1.63
C VAL A 70 -11.19 -2.82 2.03
N ARG A 71 -10.71 -2.65 3.27
CA ARG A 71 -9.75 -3.56 3.89
C ARG A 71 -10.50 -4.78 4.45
N LYS A 72 -10.13 -5.98 3.99
CA LYS A 72 -10.69 -7.25 4.48
C LYS A 72 -9.71 -7.91 5.45
N ASN A 73 -10.21 -8.79 6.32
CA ASN A 73 -9.41 -9.56 7.29
C ASN A 73 -8.58 -8.71 8.27
N ILE A 74 -9.11 -7.55 8.70
CA ILE A 74 -8.45 -6.74 9.73
C ILE A 74 -8.49 -7.49 11.06
N ARG A 75 -7.32 -7.83 11.60
CA ARG A 75 -7.16 -8.31 12.97
C ARG A 75 -6.83 -7.12 13.87
N TRP A 76 -7.79 -6.71 14.69
CA TRP A 76 -7.56 -5.79 15.80
C TRP A 76 -7.05 -6.64 16.97
N ASN A 77 -5.75 -6.63 17.21
CA ASN A 77 -5.16 -7.16 18.44
C ASN A 77 -4.99 -6.02 19.45
#